data_AF-A0A2V9BCA5-F1
#
_entry.id   AF-A0A2V9BCA5-F1
#
_cell.length_a   1.000
_cell.length_b   1.000
_cell.length_c   1.000
_cell.angle_alpha   90.00
_cell.angle_beta   90.00
_cell.angle_gamma   90.00
#
_symmetry.space_group_name_H-M   'P 1'
#
loop_
_entity.id
_entity.type
_entity.pdbx_description
1 polymer ?
#
loop_
_entity_poly.entity_id
_entity_poly.type
_entity_poly.pdbx_seq_one_letter_code
_entity_poly.pdbx_strand_id
1 'polypeptide(L)'
;MKYQSSRTAVTPQKPDANRCQFSTADGRQCRMSRWEGHVSFCLFHARLAAREARKMAQLLGVEELGKELVSLSGEFKTATDINHFLGKLLISIARDRVPHRNAVAMAYICQLLLCTLSSVRHEITNEGPGFSAWKALVGKALSSRLPQQS
;
A
#
# COMPACT_ATOMS: atom_id res chain seq x y z
N MET A 1 54.44 0.87 -40.77
CA MET A 1 54.19 0.70 -39.33
C MET A 1 52.74 0.28 -39.13
N LYS A 2 52.47 -0.96 -38.68
CA LYS A 2 51.11 -1.44 -38.39
C LYS A 2 51.00 -1.66 -36.87
N TYR A 3 50.16 -0.88 -36.21
CA TYR A 3 49.90 -0.95 -34.77
C TYR A 3 48.83 -2.03 -34.53
N GLN A 4 49.21 -3.19 -33.97
CA GLN A 4 48.27 -4.23 -33.57
C GLN A 4 47.82 -3.98 -32.13
N SER A 5 46.59 -3.50 -31.98
CA SER A 5 45.91 -3.40 -30.68
C SER A 5 45.45 -4.79 -30.24
N SER A 6 46.20 -5.42 -29.34
CA SER A 6 45.83 -6.69 -28.69
C SER A 6 44.62 -6.49 -27.78
N ARG A 7 43.41 -6.77 -28.28
CA ARG A 7 42.22 -6.94 -27.42
C ARG A 7 42.27 -8.33 -26.80
N THR A 8 42.70 -8.41 -25.55
CA THR A 8 42.53 -9.62 -24.74
C THR A 8 41.05 -9.87 -24.50
N ALA A 9 40.54 -10.99 -25.02
CA ALA A 9 39.22 -11.48 -24.68
C ALA A 9 39.15 -11.80 -23.19
N VAL A 10 38.27 -11.11 -22.46
CA VAL A 10 37.96 -11.42 -21.06
C VAL A 10 37.20 -12.74 -21.05
N THR A 11 37.84 -13.80 -20.55
CA THR A 11 37.17 -15.06 -20.27
C THR A 11 36.08 -14.85 -19.22
N PRO A 12 34.87 -15.43 -19.38
CA PRO A 12 33.82 -15.31 -18.38
C PRO A 12 34.30 -16.00 -17.10
N GLN A 13 34.59 -15.23 -16.05
CA GLN A 13 34.86 -15.81 -14.74
C GLN A 13 33.59 -16.55 -14.29
N LYS A 14 33.74 -17.80 -13.83
CA LYS A 14 32.64 -18.54 -13.20
C LYS A 14 32.03 -17.67 -12.09
N PRO A 15 30.69 -17.58 -11.99
CA PRO A 15 30.05 -16.77 -10.96
C PRO A 15 30.48 -17.28 -9.59
N ASP A 16 31.22 -16.44 -8.86
CA ASP A 16 31.70 -16.71 -7.52
C ASP A 16 30.48 -16.89 -6.60
N ALA A 17 30.34 -18.09 -6.04
CA ALA A 17 29.19 -18.45 -5.21
C ALA A 17 29.06 -17.58 -3.96
N ASN A 18 30.12 -16.88 -3.53
CA ASN A 18 30.09 -15.95 -2.40
C ASN A 18 29.76 -14.51 -2.79
N ARG A 19 29.58 -14.21 -4.09
CA ARG A 19 29.20 -12.86 -4.54
C ARG A 19 27.69 -12.70 -4.68
N CYS A 20 27.29 -11.44 -4.61
CA CYS A 20 25.96 -11.01 -4.99
C CYS A 20 25.69 -11.32 -6.46
N GLN A 21 24.55 -11.92 -6.76
CA GLN A 21 24.16 -12.35 -8.11
C GLN A 21 23.46 -11.25 -8.92
N PHE A 22 23.28 -10.05 -8.37
CA PHE A 22 22.70 -8.92 -9.10
C PHE A 22 23.63 -8.47 -10.23
N SER A 23 23.06 -8.31 -11.44
CA SER A 23 23.72 -7.74 -12.61
C SER A 23 23.04 -6.43 -13.03
N THR A 24 23.85 -5.45 -13.43
CA THR A 24 23.35 -4.21 -14.04
C THR A 24 22.95 -4.46 -15.50
N ALA A 25 22.20 -3.53 -16.09
CA ALA A 25 21.85 -3.57 -17.52
C ALA A 25 23.07 -3.74 -18.44
N ASP A 26 24.21 -3.15 -18.08
CA ASP A 26 25.49 -3.27 -18.81
C ASP A 26 26.21 -4.63 -18.60
N GLY A 27 25.58 -5.61 -17.97
CA GLY A 27 26.12 -6.96 -17.74
C GLY A 27 27.16 -7.06 -16.62
N ARG A 28 27.46 -5.97 -15.91
CA ARG A 28 28.40 -5.99 -14.77
C ARG A 28 27.73 -6.60 -13.54
N GLN A 29 28.37 -7.61 -12.96
CA GLN A 29 27.91 -8.20 -11.70
C GLN A 29 28.36 -7.36 -10.50
N CYS A 30 27.50 -7.27 -9.49
CA CYS A 30 27.85 -6.66 -8.21
C CYS A 30 29.06 -7.37 -7.59
N ARG A 31 30.04 -6.57 -7.12
CA ARG A 31 31.28 -7.09 -6.52
C ARG A 31 31.18 -7.36 -5.02
N MET A 32 30.06 -7.00 -4.39
CA MET A 32 29.84 -7.21 -2.96
C MET A 32 29.64 -8.70 -2.65
N SER A 33 30.11 -9.13 -1.48
CA SER A 33 29.79 -10.45 -0.95
C SER A 33 28.30 -10.59 -0.71
N ARG A 34 27.81 -11.83 -0.83
CA ARG A 34 26.45 -12.20 -0.44
C ARG A 34 26.29 -11.98 1.06
N TRP A 35 25.13 -11.47 1.45
CA TRP A 35 24.78 -11.35 2.87
C TRP A 35 24.29 -12.71 3.36
N GLU A 36 24.76 -13.16 4.52
CA GLU A 36 24.42 -14.47 5.09
C GLU A 36 22.90 -14.70 5.21
N GLY A 37 22.12 -13.64 5.46
CA GLY A 37 20.66 -13.70 5.56
C GLY A 37 19.90 -13.71 4.23
N HIS A 38 20.56 -13.77 3.08
CA HIS A 38 19.89 -13.78 1.77
C HIS A 38 20.53 -14.73 0.77
N VAL A 39 19.67 -15.51 0.08
CA VAL A 39 20.10 -16.64 -0.77
C VAL A 39 21.03 -16.22 -1.91
N SER A 40 20.84 -15.04 -2.50
CA SER A 40 21.54 -14.64 -3.74
C SER A 40 22.17 -13.23 -3.75
N PHE A 41 21.90 -12.36 -2.76
CA PHE A 41 22.20 -10.94 -2.85
C PHE A 41 23.02 -10.42 -1.66
N CYS A 42 23.79 -9.35 -1.88
CA CYS A 42 24.34 -8.54 -0.81
C CYS A 42 23.22 -7.78 -0.07
N LEU A 43 23.51 -7.26 1.12
CA LEU A 43 22.52 -6.54 1.94
C LEU A 43 21.82 -5.40 1.17
N PHE A 44 22.56 -4.67 0.33
CA PHE A 44 22.01 -3.58 -0.49
C PHE A 44 20.98 -4.09 -1.51
N HIS A 45 21.36 -5.06 -2.34
CA HIS A 45 20.47 -5.60 -3.37
C HIS A 45 19.33 -6.45 -2.79
N ALA A 46 19.54 -7.11 -1.65
CA ALA A 46 18.47 -7.77 -0.91
C ALA A 46 17.40 -6.77 -0.45
N ARG A 47 17.82 -5.61 0.09
CA ARG A 47 16.89 -4.54 0.47
C ARG A 47 16.17 -3.95 -0.75
N LEU A 48 16.86 -3.79 -1.88
CA LEU A 48 16.26 -3.30 -3.11
C LEU A 48 15.19 -4.28 -3.63
N ALA A 49 15.54 -5.55 -3.76
CA ALA A 49 14.62 -6.62 -4.16
C ALA A 49 13.41 -6.71 -3.21
N ALA A 50 13.62 -6.60 -1.90
CA ALA A 50 12.52 -6.59 -0.93
C ALA A 50 11.61 -5.36 -1.06
N ARG A 51 12.13 -4.20 -1.48
CA ARG A 51 11.31 -3.00 -1.76
C ARG A 51 10.50 -3.18 -3.04
N GLU A 52 11.10 -3.75 -4.09
CA GLU A 52 10.41 -4.04 -5.34
C GLU A 52 9.32 -5.09 -5.14
N ALA A 53 9.60 -6.17 -4.43
CA ALA A 53 8.61 -7.19 -4.07
C ALA A 53 7.42 -6.60 -3.31
N ARG A 54 7.68 -5.68 -2.36
CA ARG A 54 6.60 -4.96 -1.65
C ARG A 54 5.78 -4.08 -2.57
N LYS A 55 6.40 -3.31 -3.47
CA LYS A 55 5.67 -2.52 -4.47
C LYS A 55 4.79 -3.41 -5.36
N MET A 56 5.32 -4.55 -5.81
CA MET A 56 4.54 -5.50 -6.60
C MET A 56 3.37 -6.07 -5.79
N ALA A 57 3.59 -6.48 -4.54
CA ALA A 57 2.52 -6.96 -3.67
C ALA A 57 1.45 -5.88 -3.42
N GLN A 58 1.85 -4.63 -3.25
CA GLN A 58 0.92 -3.49 -3.13
C GLN A 58 0.09 -3.32 -4.41
N LEU A 59 0.70 -3.39 -5.59
CA LEU A 59 0.02 -3.27 -6.89
C LEU A 59 -0.97 -4.42 -7.16
N LEU A 60 -0.56 -5.65 -6.87
CA LEU A 60 -1.42 -6.83 -7.03
C LEU A 60 -2.57 -6.84 -6.02
N GLY A 61 -2.35 -6.29 -4.83
CA GLY A 61 -3.33 -6.25 -3.76
C GLY A 61 -4.28 -5.05 -3.78
N VAL A 62 -4.25 -4.18 -4.79
CA VAL A 62 -5.04 -2.93 -4.81
C VAL A 62 -6.55 -3.21 -4.79
N GLU A 63 -7.03 -4.16 -5.60
CA GLU A 63 -8.46 -4.44 -5.68
C GLU A 63 -9.01 -4.99 -4.37
N GLU A 64 -8.30 -5.96 -3.78
CA GLU A 64 -8.66 -6.56 -2.50
C GLU A 64 -8.58 -5.55 -1.35
N LEU A 65 -7.56 -4.70 -1.36
CA LEU A 65 -7.45 -3.60 -0.41
C LEU A 65 -8.61 -2.61 -0.55
N GLY A 66 -9.03 -2.30 -1.78
CA GLY A 66 -10.18 -1.44 -2.04
C GLY A 66 -11.47 -2.01 -1.45
N LYS A 67 -11.70 -3.32 -1.62
CA LYS A 67 -12.83 -4.04 -1.02
C LYS A 67 -12.76 -4.05 0.51
N GLU A 68 -11.57 -4.29 1.07
CA GLU A 68 -11.35 -4.27 2.52
C GLU A 68 -11.66 -2.88 3.09
N LEU A 69 -11.21 -1.80 2.44
CA LEU A 69 -11.37 -0.43 2.93
C LEU A 69 -12.80 0.12 2.80
N VAL A 70 -13.77 -0.60 2.25
CA VAL A 70 -15.16 -0.10 2.19
C VAL A 70 -15.71 0.18 3.61
N SER A 71 -16.47 1.28 3.74
CA SER A 71 -17.15 1.66 4.98
C SER A 71 -18.25 0.67 5.35
N LEU A 72 -18.81 0.81 6.55
CA LEU A 72 -19.84 -0.11 7.06
C LEU A 72 -21.13 -0.04 6.23
N SER A 73 -21.52 1.14 5.78
CA SER A 73 -22.74 1.36 4.99
C SER A 73 -22.50 1.41 3.47
N GLY A 74 -21.23 1.39 3.03
CA GLY A 74 -20.81 1.72 1.67
C GLY A 74 -20.75 3.23 1.39
N GLU A 75 -21.16 4.07 2.34
CA GLU A 75 -21.13 5.53 2.25
C GLU A 75 -20.21 6.14 3.31
N PHE A 76 -19.89 7.43 3.17
CA PHE A 76 -19.07 8.18 4.14
C PHE A 76 -19.83 9.36 4.75
N LYS A 77 -21.14 9.17 5.01
CA LYS A 77 -22.03 10.22 5.53
C LYS A 77 -22.19 10.21 7.05
N THR A 78 -21.57 9.24 7.73
CA THR A 78 -21.64 9.11 9.18
C THR A 78 -20.25 9.05 9.80
N ALA A 79 -20.10 9.57 11.03
CA ALA A 79 -18.87 9.43 11.79
C ALA A 79 -18.50 7.96 12.00
N THR A 80 -19.50 7.08 12.16
CA THR A 80 -19.34 5.64 12.29
C THR A 80 -18.65 5.01 11.08
N ASP A 81 -19.07 5.40 9.87
CA ASP A 81 -18.49 4.92 8.61
C ASP A 81 -17.06 5.41 8.42
N ILE A 82 -16.82 6.71 8.64
CA ILE A 82 -15.50 7.31 8.48
C ILE A 82 -14.51 6.73 9.51
N ASN A 83 -14.93 6.59 10.77
CA ASN A 83 -14.07 6.01 11.81
C ASN A 83 -13.74 4.53 11.53
N HIS A 84 -14.70 3.78 10.98
CA HIS A 84 -14.44 2.40 10.56
C HIS A 84 -13.42 2.32 9.42
N PHE A 85 -13.57 3.16 8.40
CA PHE A 85 -12.59 3.28 7.31
C PHE A 85 -11.19 3.61 7.85
N LEU A 86 -11.08 4.62 8.74
CA LEU A 86 -9.81 5.02 9.36
C LEU A 86 -9.17 3.90 10.18
N GLY A 87 -9.97 3.11 10.91
CA GLY A 87 -9.48 1.94 11.63
C GLY A 87 -8.89 0.87 10.71
N LYS A 88 -9.56 0.57 9.59
CA LYS A 88 -9.03 -0.37 8.59
C LYS A 88 -7.77 0.19 7.92
N LEU A 89 -7.79 1.47 7.55
CA LEU A 89 -6.63 2.15 6.97
C LEU A 89 -5.41 2.07 7.92
N LEU A 90 -5.60 2.28 9.23
CA LEU A 90 -4.55 2.15 10.23
C LEU A 90 -3.92 0.74 10.21
N ILE A 91 -4.75 -0.31 10.16
CA ILE A 91 -4.28 -1.70 10.06
C ILE A 91 -3.53 -1.93 8.73
N SER A 92 -4.04 -1.42 7.61
CA SER A 92 -3.40 -1.56 6.30
C SER A 92 -2.03 -0.86 6.23
N ILE A 93 -1.88 0.29 6.90
CA ILE A 93 -0.59 0.99 7.04
C ILE A 93 0.38 0.15 7.88
N ALA A 94 -0.06 -0.37 9.02
CA ALA A 94 0.77 -1.22 9.89
C ALA A 94 1.27 -2.47 9.16
N ARG A 95 0.53 -2.97 8.17
CA ARG A 95 0.89 -4.11 7.32
C ARG A 95 1.72 -3.74 6.08
N ASP A 96 2.16 -2.49 5.94
CA ASP A 96 2.89 -1.97 4.76
C ASP A 96 2.15 -2.24 3.42
N ARG A 97 0.81 -2.35 3.47
CA ARG A 97 -0.05 -2.58 2.29
C ARG A 97 -0.44 -1.28 1.60
N VAL A 98 -0.32 -0.15 2.28
CA VAL A 98 -0.63 1.18 1.75
C VAL A 98 0.63 2.03 1.81
N PRO A 99 1.09 2.62 0.68
CA PRO A 99 2.19 3.57 0.70
C PRO A 99 1.89 4.74 1.64
N HIS A 100 2.88 5.13 2.46
CA HIS A 100 2.71 6.19 3.46
C HIS A 100 2.12 7.49 2.89
N ARG A 101 2.56 7.92 1.70
CA ARG A 101 2.02 9.11 1.01
C ARG A 101 0.51 9.00 0.74
N ASN A 102 0.05 7.82 0.33
CA ASN A 102 -1.37 7.59 0.04
C ASN A 102 -2.18 7.56 1.34
N ALA A 103 -1.63 6.95 2.39
CA ALA A 103 -2.24 6.93 3.71
C ALA A 103 -2.47 8.34 4.29
N VAL A 104 -1.47 9.23 4.18
CA VAL A 104 -1.61 10.63 4.61
C VAL A 104 -2.71 11.34 3.83
N ALA A 105 -2.76 11.17 2.50
CA ALA A 105 -3.82 11.74 1.67
C ALA A 105 -5.21 11.22 2.06
N MET A 106 -5.35 9.91 2.29
CA MET A 106 -6.61 9.30 2.73
C MET A 106 -7.05 9.81 4.10
N ALA A 107 -6.14 9.92 5.07
CA ALA A 107 -6.43 10.47 6.39
C ALA A 107 -6.89 11.92 6.32
N TYR A 108 -6.24 12.73 5.47
CA TYR A 108 -6.65 14.11 5.22
C TYR A 108 -8.05 14.21 4.59
N ILE A 109 -8.36 13.37 3.60
CA ILE A 109 -9.71 13.29 3.02
C ILE A 109 -10.74 12.92 4.08
N CYS A 110 -10.43 11.95 4.96
CA CYS A 110 -11.31 11.59 6.07
C CYS A 110 -11.52 12.75 7.04
N GLN A 111 -10.47 13.54 7.33
CA GLN A 111 -10.59 14.75 8.14
C GLN A 111 -11.54 15.77 7.48
N LEU A 112 -11.42 15.98 6.17
CA LEU A 112 -12.33 16.86 5.42
C LEU A 112 -13.78 16.37 5.50
N LEU A 113 -14.01 15.06 5.35
CA LEU A 113 -15.33 14.45 5.48
C LEU A 113 -15.90 14.67 6.89
N LEU A 114 -15.10 14.49 7.95
CA LEU A 114 -15.52 14.75 9.32
C LEU A 114 -15.90 16.22 9.54
N CYS A 115 -15.16 17.16 8.95
CA CYS A 115 -15.46 18.59 9.03
C CYS A 115 -16.79 18.95 8.35
N THR A 116 -17.19 18.26 7.28
CA THR A 116 -18.46 18.54 6.59
C THR A 116 -19.66 17.77 7.16
N LEU A 117 -19.45 16.82 8.07
CA LEU A 117 -20.53 15.98 8.63
C LEU A 117 -21.66 16.79 9.27
N SER A 118 -21.36 17.91 9.92
CA SER A 118 -22.40 18.76 10.51
C SER A 118 -23.32 19.37 9.45
N SER A 119 -22.75 19.79 8.32
CA SER A 119 -23.51 20.33 7.18
C SER A 119 -24.34 19.24 6.51
N VAL A 120 -23.75 18.07 6.26
CA VAL A 120 -24.47 16.91 5.71
C VAL A 120 -25.64 16.50 6.61
N ARG A 121 -25.42 16.49 7.94
CA ARG A 121 -26.51 16.24 8.89
C ARG A 121 -27.58 17.31 8.79
N HIS A 122 -27.21 18.59 8.76
CA HIS A 122 -28.14 19.71 8.63
C HIS A 122 -29.01 19.58 7.37
N GLU A 123 -28.38 19.39 6.22
CA GLU A 123 -29.03 19.18 4.91
C GLU A 123 -30.06 18.04 5.00
N ILE A 124 -29.68 16.88 5.54
CA ILE A 124 -30.61 15.74 5.67
C ILE A 124 -31.75 16.04 6.64
N THR A 125 -31.47 16.69 7.77
CA THR A 125 -32.45 16.90 8.84
C THR A 125 -33.43 18.04 8.58
N ASN A 126 -32.98 19.13 7.96
CA ASN A 126 -33.72 20.39 7.86
C ASN A 126 -34.17 20.70 6.44
N GLU A 127 -33.37 20.35 5.43
CA GLU A 127 -33.67 20.63 4.02
C GLU A 127 -34.17 19.39 3.26
N GLY A 128 -33.88 18.20 3.79
CA GLY A 128 -34.08 16.93 3.13
C GLY A 128 -35.18 16.05 3.76
N PRO A 129 -35.05 14.72 3.67
CA PRO A 129 -36.08 13.77 4.10
C PRO A 129 -36.34 13.72 5.61
N GLY A 130 -35.62 14.53 6.39
CA GLY A 130 -35.89 14.79 7.80
C GLY A 130 -35.07 13.94 8.76
N PHE A 131 -35.32 14.14 10.06
CA PHE A 131 -34.59 13.47 11.14
C PHE A 131 -34.72 11.93 11.12
N SER A 132 -35.85 11.40 10.67
CA SER A 132 -36.07 9.95 10.54
C SER A 132 -35.09 9.33 9.54
N ALA A 133 -34.84 9.99 8.41
CA ALA A 133 -33.89 9.54 7.40
C ALA A 133 -32.45 9.59 7.90
N TRP A 134 -32.06 10.65 8.63
CA TRP A 134 -30.77 10.71 9.31
C TRP A 134 -30.59 9.54 10.29
N LYS A 135 -31.62 9.27 11.11
CA LYS A 135 -31.61 8.16 12.07
C LYS A 135 -31.49 6.80 11.38
N ALA A 136 -32.14 6.62 10.23
CA ALA A 136 -32.03 5.40 9.42
C ALA A 136 -30.62 5.23 8.84
N LEU A 137 -29.97 6.30 8.35
CA LEU A 137 -28.59 6.26 7.86
C LEU A 137 -27.60 5.85 8.95
N VAL A 138 -27.68 6.48 10.12
CA VAL A 138 -26.84 6.11 11.28
C VAL A 138 -27.16 4.69 11.74
N GLY A 139 -28.44 4.32 11.77
CA GLY A 139 -28.90 2.98 12.09
C GLY A 139 -28.30 1.92 11.15
N LYS A 140 -28.29 2.17 9.84
CA LYS A 140 -27.66 1.30 8.84
C LYS A 140 -26.17 1.11 9.12
N ALA A 141 -25.43 2.20 9.35
CA ALA A 141 -23.99 2.14 9.64
C ALA A 141 -23.65 1.42 10.96
N LEU A 142 -24.51 1.53 11.97
CA LEU A 142 -24.32 0.84 13.25
C LEU A 142 -24.72 -0.64 13.16
N SER A 143 -25.80 -0.96 12.46
CA SER A 143 -26.27 -2.34 12.30
C SER A 143 -25.33 -3.19 11.46
N SER A 144 -24.65 -2.62 10.46
CA SER A 144 -23.60 -3.34 9.72
C SER A 144 -22.31 -3.56 10.52
N ARG A 145 -22.17 -2.97 11.72
CA ARG A 145 -21.07 -3.24 12.66
C ARG A 145 -21.34 -4.45 13.56
N LEU A 146 -22.61 -4.78 13.80
CA LEU A 146 -22.97 -5.92 14.62
C LEU A 146 -22.84 -7.20 13.78
N PRO A 147 -22.21 -8.27 14.31
CA PRO A 147 -22.27 -9.56 13.62
C PRO A 147 -23.73 -9.91 13.40
N GLN A 148 -24.10 -10.22 12.15
CA GLN A 148 -25.38 -10.84 11.85
C GLN A 148 -25.42 -12.14 12.66
N GLN A 149 -26.20 -12.15 13.75
CA GLN A 149 -26.48 -13.38 14.48
C GLN A 149 -27.31 -14.26 13.55
N SER A 150 -26.66 -15.25 12.96
CA SER A 150 -27.28 -16.40 12.28
C SER A 150 -27.02 -17.65 13.10
#